data_AF-A0A832JPT8-F1
#
_entry.id   AF-A0A832JPT8-F1
#
_cell.length_a   1.000
_cell.length_b   1.000
_cell.length_c   1.000
_cell.angle_alpha   90.00
_cell.angle_beta   90.00
_cell.angle_gamma   90.00
#
_symmetry.space_group_name_H-M   'P 1'
#
loop_
_entity.id
_entity.type
_entity.pdbx_description
1 polymer ?
#
loop_
_entity_poly.entity_id
_entity_poly.type
_entity_poly.pdbx_seq_one_letter_code
_entity_poly.pdbx_strand_id
1 'polypeptide(L)'
;FADDSAMVEVFSSAPRLVFASVLAYLVSQHHDVWAFHMWKALTRGRLLALRSFLSTAVSQLIDALVFMTAAFYGTFPLGDLVGMIFSQYLVKLSLTLLAVPLVYLGVRWASGLWEVREILD
;
A
#
# COMPACT_ATOMS: atom_id res chain seq x y z
N PHE A 1 -23.38 18.09 28.36
CA PHE A 1 -22.36 18.63 27.45
C PHE A 1 -20.99 18.75 28.14
N ALA A 2 -20.63 17.80 29.03
CA ALA A 2 -19.35 17.81 29.77
C ALA A 2 -18.32 16.84 29.17
N ASP A 3 -18.55 16.37 27.94
CA ASP A 3 -17.76 15.33 27.27
C ASP A 3 -17.27 15.76 25.87
N ASP A 4 -17.30 17.06 25.56
CA ASP A 4 -16.84 17.58 24.27
C ASP A 4 -15.29 17.73 24.24
N SER A 5 -14.63 17.78 25.40
CA SER A 5 -13.17 17.92 25.48
C SER A 5 -12.44 16.69 24.96
N ALA A 6 -12.91 15.48 25.27
CA ALA A 6 -12.36 14.23 24.74
C ALA A 6 -12.57 14.13 23.22
N MET A 7 -13.71 14.61 22.72
CA MET A 7 -14.00 14.66 21.29
C MET A 7 -13.04 15.62 20.57
N VAL A 8 -12.89 16.84 21.07
CA VAL A 8 -11.98 17.84 20.49
C VAL A 8 -10.54 17.34 20.46
N GLU A 9 -10.10 16.63 21.50
CA GLU A 9 -8.74 16.08 21.56
C GLU A 9 -8.48 15.03 20.47
N VAL A 10 -9.41 14.08 20.26
CA VAL A 10 -9.29 13.06 19.20
C VAL A 10 -9.39 13.67 17.80
N PHE A 11 -10.32 14.60 17.59
CA PHE A 11 -10.56 15.20 16.27
C PHE A 11 -9.55 16.31 15.91
N SER A 12 -8.79 16.85 16.87
CA SER A 12 -7.77 17.88 16.61
C SER A 12 -6.70 17.42 15.61
N SER A 13 -6.35 16.13 15.62
CA SER A 13 -5.35 15.54 14.73
C SER A 13 -5.95 15.05 13.40
N ALA A 14 -7.27 14.91 13.31
CA ALA A 14 -7.94 14.33 12.15
C ALA A 14 -7.62 15.04 10.82
N PRO A 15 -7.61 16.39 10.71
CA PRO A 15 -7.28 17.06 9.46
C PRO A 15 -5.87 16.73 8.95
N ARG A 16 -4.90 16.64 9.88
CA ARG A 16 -3.51 16.29 9.55
C ARG A 16 -3.40 14.84 9.06
N LEU A 17 -4.09 13.92 9.73
CA LEU A 17 -4.12 12.50 9.35
C LEU A 17 -4.77 12.30 7.96
N VAL A 18 -5.86 13.02 7.68
CA VAL A 18 -6.54 12.99 6.38
C VAL A 18 -5.63 13.55 5.28
N PHE A 19 -4.96 14.68 5.53
CA PHE A 19 -4.03 15.23 4.55
C PHE A 19 -2.85 14.28 4.28
N ALA A 20 -2.28 13.70 5.33
CA ALA A 20 -1.21 12.72 5.21
C ALA A 20 -1.63 11.46 4.44
N SER A 21 -2.85 10.96 4.65
CA SER A 21 -3.35 9.77 3.94
C SER A 21 -3.57 10.03 2.46
N VAL A 22 -4.15 11.18 2.09
CA VAL A 22 -4.33 11.57 0.68
C VAL A 22 -2.97 11.71 0.00
N LEU A 23 -2.01 12.39 0.64
CA LEU A 23 -0.66 12.56 0.09
C LEU A 23 0.03 11.20 -0.12
N ALA A 24 0.04 10.34 0.90
CA ALA A 24 0.64 9.02 0.84
C ALA A 24 -0.01 8.13 -0.23
N TYR A 25 -1.35 8.18 -0.34
CA TYR A 25 -2.10 7.46 -1.36
C TYR A 25 -1.72 7.93 -2.76
N LEU A 26 -1.69 9.23 -3.03
CA LEU A 26 -1.37 9.75 -4.36
C LEU A 26 0.04 9.32 -4.81
N VAL A 27 1.03 9.43 -3.93
CA VAL A 27 2.41 9.08 -4.26
C VAL A 27 2.58 7.57 -4.43
N SER A 28 2.04 6.78 -3.50
CA SER A 28 2.17 5.33 -3.54
C SER A 28 1.41 4.68 -4.69
N GLN A 29 0.18 5.13 -4.99
CA GLN A 29 -0.62 4.58 -6.08
C GLN A 29 -0.04 4.94 -7.44
N HIS A 30 0.50 6.15 -7.59
CA HIS A 30 1.19 6.52 -8.82
C HIS A 30 2.40 5.61 -9.06
N HIS A 31 3.19 5.36 -8.02
CA HIS A 31 4.29 4.41 -8.09
C HIS A 31 3.81 2.98 -8.39
N ASP A 32 2.73 2.50 -7.76
CA ASP A 32 2.22 1.13 -7.96
C ASP A 32 1.85 0.87 -9.42
N VAL A 33 1.08 1.76 -10.03
CA VAL A 33 0.68 1.66 -11.44
C VAL A 33 1.91 1.69 -12.35
N TRP A 34 2.83 2.64 -12.12
CA TRP A 34 4.05 2.74 -12.91
C TRP A 34 4.90 1.46 -12.81
N ALA A 35 5.15 0.97 -11.59
CA ALA A 35 5.95 -0.23 -11.34
C ALA A 35 5.27 -1.47 -11.92
N PHE A 36 3.95 -1.59 -11.82
CA PHE A 36 3.19 -2.70 -12.39
C PHE A 36 3.35 -2.78 -13.91
N HIS A 37 3.32 -1.64 -14.61
CA HIS A 37 3.55 -1.57 -16.05
C HIS A 37 5.02 -1.81 -16.42
N MET A 38 5.97 -1.29 -15.63
CA MET A 38 7.40 -1.57 -15.79
C MET A 38 7.67 -3.09 -15.72
N TRP A 39 7.18 -3.76 -14.68
CA TRP A 39 7.33 -5.20 -14.52
C TRP A 39 6.61 -5.98 -15.63
N LYS A 40 5.42 -5.53 -16.08
CA LYS A 40 4.72 -6.12 -17.24
C LYS A 40 5.59 -6.09 -18.50
N ALA A 41 6.24 -4.96 -18.78
CA ALA A 41 7.13 -4.82 -19.94
C ALA A 41 8.35 -5.73 -19.82
N LEU A 42 8.97 -5.79 -18.63
CA LEU A 42 10.15 -6.61 -18.38
C LEU A 42 9.86 -8.12 -18.47
N THR A 43 8.72 -8.58 -17.96
CA THR A 43 8.33 -10.00 -17.99
C THR A 43 7.60 -10.41 -19.27
N ARG A 44 7.50 -9.52 -20.27
CA ARG A 44 6.74 -9.75 -21.51
C ARG A 44 5.30 -10.18 -21.25
N GLY A 45 4.67 -9.56 -20.24
CA GLY A 45 3.31 -9.87 -19.80
C GLY A 45 3.16 -11.16 -18.98
N ARG A 46 4.25 -11.90 -18.74
CA ARG A 46 4.22 -13.16 -17.96
C ARG A 46 4.27 -12.85 -16.45
N LEU A 47 3.83 -13.80 -15.61
CA LEU A 47 3.94 -13.73 -14.15
C LEU A 47 3.13 -12.58 -13.49
N LEU A 48 1.81 -12.56 -13.70
CA LEU A 48 0.90 -11.58 -13.10
C LEU A 48 1.08 -11.41 -11.58
N ALA A 49 1.12 -12.51 -10.85
CA ALA A 49 1.20 -12.46 -9.39
C ALA A 49 2.54 -11.89 -8.90
N LEU A 50 3.65 -12.18 -9.60
CA LEU A 50 4.96 -11.65 -9.24
C LEU A 50 5.01 -10.13 -9.44
N ARG A 51 4.53 -9.63 -10.59
CA ARG A 51 4.54 -8.19 -10.85
C ARG A 51 3.59 -7.43 -9.92
N SER A 52 2.41 -7.98 -9.61
CA SER A 52 1.50 -7.41 -8.60
C SER A 52 2.16 -7.39 -7.22
N PHE A 53 2.79 -8.48 -6.81
CA PHE A 53 3.48 -8.54 -5.52
C PHE A 53 4.59 -7.48 -5.42
N LEU A 54 5.46 -7.40 -6.42
CA LEU A 54 6.61 -6.50 -6.41
C LEU A 54 6.18 -5.03 -6.48
N SER A 55 5.18 -4.68 -7.31
CA SER A 55 4.68 -3.30 -7.36
C SER A 55 4.04 -2.91 -6.03
N THR A 56 3.18 -3.77 -5.48
CA THR A 56 2.49 -3.50 -4.22
C THR A 56 3.45 -3.43 -3.04
N ALA A 57 4.45 -4.32 -2.95
CA ALA A 57 5.42 -4.31 -1.86
C ALA A 57 6.17 -2.98 -1.75
N VAL A 58 6.70 -2.48 -2.88
CA VAL A 58 7.43 -1.20 -2.88
C VAL A 58 6.47 -0.02 -2.62
N SER A 59 5.27 -0.06 -3.20
CA SER A 59 4.29 1.02 -3.04
C SER A 59 3.77 1.13 -1.60
N GLN A 60 3.58 0.01 -0.91
CA GLN A 60 3.22 -0.01 0.51
C GLN A 60 4.33 0.53 1.41
N LEU A 61 5.61 0.37 1.03
CA LEU A 61 6.73 0.99 1.75
C LEU A 61 6.70 2.51 1.58
N ILE A 62 6.49 2.99 0.35
CA ILE A 62 6.36 4.42 0.04
C ILE A 62 5.17 5.02 0.81
N ASP A 63 4.02 4.34 0.81
CA ASP A 63 2.84 4.73 1.59
C ASP A 63 3.18 4.87 3.07
N ALA A 64 3.79 3.85 3.68
CA ALA A 64 4.13 3.87 5.10
C ALA A 64 5.10 4.99 5.47
N LEU A 65 6.12 5.22 4.63
CA LEU A 65 7.11 6.29 4.81
C LEU A 65 6.44 7.67 4.72
N VAL A 66 5.70 7.94 3.64
CA VAL A 66 5.07 9.24 3.39
C VAL A 66 3.99 9.52 4.43
N PHE A 67 3.16 8.52 4.75
CA PHE A 67 2.10 8.67 5.74
C PHE A 67 2.66 8.97 7.12
N MET A 68 3.57 8.14 7.63
CA MET A 68 4.07 8.30 9.00
C MET A 68 4.87 9.58 9.17
N THR A 69 5.65 9.97 8.16
CA THR A 69 6.36 11.26 8.20
C THR A 69 5.38 12.43 8.16
N ALA A 70 4.44 12.48 7.21
CA ALA A 70 3.48 13.60 7.13
C ALA A 70 2.57 13.69 8.37
N ALA A 71 2.08 12.55 8.86
CA ALA A 71 1.14 12.46 9.98
C ALA A 71 1.78 12.77 11.34
N PHE A 72 3.02 12.32 11.57
CA PHE A 72 3.58 12.23 12.92
C PHE A 72 4.98 12.85 13.09
N TYR A 73 5.55 13.44 12.04
CA TYR A 73 6.80 14.19 12.17
C TYR A 73 6.64 15.34 13.17
N GLY A 74 7.55 15.45 14.12
CA GLY A 74 7.53 16.45 15.19
C GLY A 74 6.56 16.16 16.35
N THR A 75 5.77 15.07 16.30
CA THR A 75 4.94 14.63 17.44
C THR A 75 5.51 13.41 18.15
N PHE A 76 6.19 12.52 17.42
CA PHE A 76 6.87 11.35 17.98
C PHE A 76 8.40 11.43 17.78
N PRO A 77 9.20 10.82 18.67
CA PRO A 77 10.63 10.60 18.44
C PRO A 77 10.89 9.84 17.14
N LEU A 78 11.99 10.18 16.45
CA LEU A 78 12.35 9.53 15.16
C LEU A 78 12.52 8.00 15.29
N GLY A 79 13.05 7.52 16.41
CA GLY A 79 13.21 6.08 16.66
C GLY A 79 11.87 5.35 16.68
N ASP A 80 10.88 5.93 17.36
CA ASP A 80 9.53 5.37 17.44
C ASP A 80 8.83 5.41 16.08
N LEU A 81 9.00 6.49 15.31
CA LEU A 81 8.47 6.60 13.94
C LEU A 81 9.01 5.50 13.03
N VAL A 82 10.32 5.25 13.06
CA VAL A 82 10.93 4.17 12.27
C VAL A 82 10.40 2.82 12.70
N GLY A 83 10.26 2.58 14.00
CA GLY A 83 9.65 1.37 14.55
C GLY A 83 8.21 1.16 14.08
N MET A 84 7.40 2.22 14.08
CA MET A 84 6.01 2.19 13.60
C MET A 84 5.93 1.91 12.10
N ILE A 85 6.76 2.58 11.28
CA ILE A 85 6.85 2.36 9.83
C ILE A 85 7.20 0.90 9.54
N PHE A 86 8.24 0.38 10.19
CA PHE A 86 8.69 -0.98 9.97
C PHE A 86 7.64 -2.01 10.40
N SER A 87 7.03 -1.82 11.57
CA SER A 87 6.01 -2.73 12.10
C SER A 87 4.78 -2.80 11.20
N GLN A 88 4.24 -1.66 10.78
CA GLN A 88 3.08 -1.67 9.85
C GLN A 88 3.45 -2.25 8.49
N TYR A 89 4.67 -1.99 8.00
CA TYR A 89 5.11 -2.41 6.69
C TYR A 89 5.25 -3.93 6.65
N LEU A 90 5.83 -4.54 7.69
CA LEU A 90 5.91 -5.99 7.81
C LEU A 90 4.53 -6.66 7.82
N VAL A 91 3.57 -6.09 8.56
CA VAL A 91 2.19 -6.61 8.59
C VAL A 91 1.56 -6.52 7.19
N LYS A 92 1.64 -5.35 6.53
CA LYS A 92 1.14 -5.15 5.16
C LYS A 92 1.78 -6.11 4.17
N LEU A 93 3.11 -6.27 4.22
CA LEU A 93 3.86 -7.16 3.34
C LEU A 93 3.48 -8.63 3.54
N SER A 94 3.29 -9.06 4.79
CA SER A 94 2.85 -10.42 5.11
C SER A 94 1.46 -10.70 4.55
N LEU A 95 0.53 -9.75 4.67
CA LEU A 95 -0.80 -9.86 4.06
C LEU A 95 -0.72 -9.93 2.54
N THR A 96 0.13 -9.12 1.91
CA THR A 96 0.34 -9.14 0.46
C THR A 96 0.89 -10.51 0.01
N LEU A 97 1.85 -11.10 0.73
CA LEU A 97 2.36 -12.45 0.45
C LEU A 97 1.27 -13.52 0.54
N LEU A 98 0.40 -13.43 1.54
CA LEU A 98 -0.74 -14.35 1.70
C LEU A 98 -1.80 -14.15 0.60
N ALA A 99 -1.90 -12.96 0.03
CA ALA A 99 -2.81 -12.68 -1.08
C ALA A 99 -2.30 -13.21 -2.44
N VAL A 100 -0.99 -13.43 -2.62
CA VAL A 100 -0.41 -14.00 -3.86
C VAL A 100 -1.09 -15.31 -4.32
N PRO A 101 -1.27 -16.35 -3.47
CA PRO A 101 -1.97 -17.57 -3.89
C PRO A 101 -3.44 -17.32 -4.24
N LEU A 102 -4.09 -16.35 -3.58
CA LEU A 102 -5.47 -15.97 -3.89
C LEU A 102 -5.59 -15.32 -5.27
N VAL A 103 -4.59 -14.55 -5.71
CA VAL A 103 -4.55 -14.00 -7.07
C VAL A 103 -4.51 -15.13 -8.10
N TYR A 104 -3.68 -16.16 -7.91
CA TYR A 104 -3.66 -17.32 -8.80
C TYR A 104 -4.99 -18.09 -8.80
N LEU A 105 -5.62 -18.25 -7.63
CA LEU A 105 -6.90 -18.93 -7.52
C LEU A 105 -8.03 -18.14 -8.22
N GLY A 106 -8.07 -16.82 -8.00
CA GLY A 106 -9.04 -15.92 -8.64
C GLY A 106 -8.89 -15.89 -10.15
N VAL A 107 -7.66 -15.82 -10.65
CA VAL A 107 -7.35 -15.93 -12.09
C VAL A 107 -7.83 -17.27 -12.65
N ARG A 108 -7.50 -18.38 -11.98
CA ARG A 108 -7.94 -19.72 -12.41
C ARG A 108 -9.45 -19.84 -12.44
N TRP A 109 -10.14 -19.27 -11.46
CA TRP A 109 -11.60 -19.29 -11.38
C TRP A 109 -12.26 -18.43 -12.47
N ALA A 110 -11.75 -17.23 -12.70
CA ALA A 110 -12.34 -16.28 -13.65
C ALA A 110 -12.05 -16.62 -15.12
N SER A 111 -10.86 -17.10 -15.44
CA SER A 111 -10.43 -17.28 -16.83
C SER A 111 -10.53 -18.71 -17.36
N GLY A 112 -10.64 -19.72 -16.48
CA GLY A 112 -10.60 -21.14 -16.86
C GLY A 112 -9.30 -21.59 -17.54
N LEU A 113 -8.32 -20.69 -17.74
CA LEU A 113 -7.06 -20.88 -18.44
C LEU A 113 -5.90 -20.42 -17.54
N TRP A 114 -4.78 -21.15 -17.59
CA TRP A 114 -3.64 -20.92 -16.69
C TRP A 114 -2.80 -19.68 -17.05
N GLU A 115 -2.85 -19.25 -18.32
CA GLU A 115 -2.21 -18.03 -18.77
C GLU A 115 -3.27 -16.97 -19.05
N VAL A 116 -3.25 -15.88 -18.26
CA VAL A 116 -3.81 -14.59 -18.66
C VAL A 116 -2.91 -14.03 -19.77
N ARG A 117 -2.90 -14.70 -20.93
CA ARG A 117 -2.61 -14.05 -22.21
C ARG A 117 -3.88 -13.27 -22.57
N GLU A 118 -4.22 -12.23 -21.80
CA GLU A 118 -5.27 -11.29 -22.22
C GLU A 118 -4.68 -10.42 -23.33
N ILE A 119 -5.15 -10.52 -24.57
CA ILE A 119 -6.44 -10.00 -25.08
C ILE A 119 -6.48 -8.44 -25.08
N LEU A 120 -5.35 -7.78 -24.82
CA LEU A 120 -5.18 -6.36 -25.11
C LEU A 120 -3.83 -6.14 -25.81
N ASP A 121 -3.85 -6.34 -27.12
CA ASP A 121 -3.21 -5.38 -28.03
C ASP A 121 -3.99 -4.06 -27.96
#